data_AF-A0A7X9GQC3-F1
#
_entry.id   AF-A0A7X9GQC3-F1
#
_cell.length_a   1.000
_cell.length_b   1.000
_cell.length_c   1.000
_cell.angle_alpha   90.00
_cell.angle_beta   90.00
_cell.angle_gamma   90.00
#
_symmetry.space_group_name_H-M   'P 1'
#
loop_
_entity.id
_entity.type
_entity.pdbx_description
1 polymer ?
#
loop_
_entity_poly.entity_id
_entity_poly.type
_entity_poly.pdbx_seq_one_letter_code
_entity_poly.pdbx_strand_id
1 'polypeptide(L)'
;MLLTYIFHSGFSLECENCTLIFDFWKDVESPEYKKGFVQQHLLEGKKRLYVFSSHSHKDHFNPEILEWKKKYPEITYLFSRDVLEENPELKEDAIFLEKGEHFSDDTLSVKAFGSTDLGISF
;
A
#
# COMPACT_ATOMS: atom_id res chain seq x y z
N MET A 1 -8.16 16.13 4.36
CA MET A 1 -7.94 14.68 4.13
C MET A 1 -9.03 14.19 3.19
N LEU A 2 -8.66 13.44 2.15
CA LEU A 2 -9.59 12.88 1.17
C LEU A 2 -9.41 11.35 1.14
N LEU A 3 -10.50 10.61 1.38
CA LEU A 3 -10.54 9.15 1.27
C LEU A 3 -11.21 8.80 -0.05
N THR A 4 -10.51 8.03 -0.88
CA THR A 4 -11.01 7.58 -2.19
C THR A 4 -11.08 6.06 -2.20
N TYR A 5 -12.25 5.53 -2.50
CA TYR A 5 -12.42 4.12 -2.81
C TYR A 5 -11.86 3.83 -4.20
N ILE A 6 -11.00 2.81 -4.32
CA ILE A 6 -10.44 2.37 -5.60
C ILE A 6 -11.23 1.16 -6.06
N PHE A 7 -10.97 -0.02 -5.50
CA PHE A 7 -11.61 -1.26 -5.90
C PHE A 7 -11.40 -2.36 -4.85
N HIS A 8 -12.36 -3.25 -4.65
CA HIS A 8 -12.31 -4.32 -3.63
C HIS A 8 -12.06 -3.77 -2.21
N SER A 9 -10.95 -4.14 -1.59
CA SER A 9 -10.47 -3.60 -0.31
C SER A 9 -9.49 -2.42 -0.49
N GLY A 10 -9.33 -1.96 -1.73
CA GLY A 10 -8.41 -0.91 -2.12
C GLY A 10 -8.94 0.50 -1.84
N PHE A 11 -8.19 1.28 -1.08
CA PHE A 11 -8.48 2.68 -0.78
C PHE A 11 -7.22 3.54 -0.85
N SER A 12 -7.37 4.82 -1.16
CA SER A 12 -6.33 5.81 -0.91
C SER A 12 -6.78 6.87 0.09
N LEU A 13 -5.83 7.33 0.90
CA LEU A 13 -6.01 8.44 1.83
C LEU A 13 -5.00 9.54 1.51
N GLU A 14 -5.49 10.64 0.96
CA GLU A 14 -4.67 11.82 0.69
C GLU A 14 -4.71 12.77 1.90
N CYS A 15 -3.60 12.83 2.62
CA CYS A 15 -3.36 13.72 3.75
C CYS A 15 -2.65 15.00 3.29
N GLU A 16 -2.30 15.88 4.22
CA GLU A 16 -1.58 17.12 3.89
C GLU A 16 -0.19 16.82 3.33
N ASN A 17 0.59 15.97 4.01
CA ASN A 17 2.01 15.73 3.71
C ASN A 17 2.30 14.36 3.05
N CYS A 18 1.33 13.44 3.08
CA CYS A 18 1.49 12.09 2.56
C CYS A 18 0.22 11.59 1.86
N THR A 19 0.40 10.51 1.11
CA THR A 19 -0.68 9.70 0.55
C THR A 19 -0.48 8.27 1.02
N LEU A 20 -1.55 7.61 1.45
CA LEU A 20 -1.57 6.20 1.82
C LEU A 20 -2.39 5.43 0.77
N ILE A 21 -1.97 4.23 0.40
CA ILE A 21 -2.72 3.31 -0.46
C ILE A 21 -2.79 1.97 0.27
N PHE A 22 -3.99 1.44 0.47
CA PHE A 22 -4.22 0.17 1.17
C PHE A 22 -4.73 -0.89 0.19
N ASP A 23 -4.29 -2.13 0.36
CA ASP A 23 -4.78 -3.35 -0.28
C ASP A 23 -5.04 -3.21 -1.78
N PHE A 24 -4.08 -2.58 -2.47
CA PHE A 24 -4.18 -2.36 -3.89
C PHE A 24 -3.97 -3.66 -4.66
N TRP A 25 -5.06 -4.17 -5.22
CA TRP A 25 -5.03 -5.28 -6.18
C TRP A 25 -5.06 -4.77 -7.62
N LYS A 26 -5.98 -3.86 -7.94
CA LYS A 26 -6.27 -3.44 -9.31
C LYS A 26 -6.60 -1.95 -9.38
N ASP A 27 -6.07 -1.28 -10.41
CA ASP A 27 -6.43 0.11 -10.71
C ASP A 27 -7.81 0.22 -11.38
N VAL A 28 -8.40 1.41 -11.32
CA VAL A 28 -9.69 1.70 -11.95
C VAL A 28 -9.51 2.70 -13.06
N GLU A 29 -9.92 2.30 -14.25
CA GLU A 29 -9.99 3.17 -15.41
C GLU A 29 -11.30 3.95 -15.45
N SER A 30 -11.22 5.21 -15.85
CA SER A 30 -12.37 6.07 -16.11
C SER A 30 -12.10 6.96 -17.33
N PRO A 31 -13.10 7.70 -17.86
CA PRO A 31 -12.84 8.69 -18.91
C PRO A 31 -11.75 9.70 -18.56
N GLU A 32 -11.62 10.04 -17.27
CA GLU A 32 -10.57 10.92 -16.73
C GLU A 32 -9.26 10.16 -16.49
N TYR A 33 -9.33 8.92 -16.02
CA TYR A 33 -8.18 8.08 -15.66
C TYR A 33 -8.02 6.88 -16.62
N LYS A 34 -7.73 7.15 -17.90
CA LYS A 34 -7.60 6.12 -18.95
C LYS A 34 -6.49 5.07 -18.72
N LYS A 35 -5.51 5.36 -17.87
CA LYS A 35 -4.42 4.44 -17.50
C LYS A 35 -4.52 3.96 -16.05
N GLY A 36 -5.63 4.26 -15.38
CA GLY A 36 -5.83 3.97 -13.96
C GLY A 36 -5.69 5.22 -13.08
N PHE A 37 -6.57 5.32 -12.09
CA PHE A 37 -6.58 6.38 -11.08
C PHE A 37 -5.25 6.46 -10.33
N VAL A 38 -4.70 5.34 -9.86
CA VAL A 38 -3.44 5.35 -9.11
C VAL A 38 -2.28 5.77 -10.01
N GLN A 39 -2.22 5.22 -11.23
CA GLN A 39 -1.13 5.52 -12.16
C GLN A 39 -1.06 7.00 -12.60
N GLN A 40 -2.21 7.64 -12.80
CA GLN A 40 -2.30 9.00 -13.33
C GLN A 40 -2.50 10.08 -12.27
N HIS A 41 -3.07 9.76 -11.10
CA HIS A 41 -3.30 10.74 -10.04
C HIS A 41 -2.31 10.57 -8.89
N LEU A 42 -2.28 9.40 -8.26
CA LEU A 42 -1.49 9.20 -7.04
C LEU A 42 0.03 9.12 -7.32
N LEU A 43 0.44 8.42 -8.38
CA LEU A 43 1.85 8.28 -8.76
C LEU A 43 2.41 9.48 -9.55
N GLU A 44 1.58 10.49 -9.87
CA GLU A 44 2.03 11.78 -10.42
C GLU A 44 2.13 12.87 -9.34
N GLY A 45 1.72 12.55 -8.10
CA GLY A 45 1.85 13.42 -6.95
C GLY A 45 3.30 13.69 -6.55
N LYS A 46 3.48 14.58 -5.55
CA LYS A 46 4.79 14.89 -4.94
C LYS A 46 4.86 14.57 -3.45
N LYS A 47 3.76 14.07 -2.87
CA LYS A 47 3.67 13.76 -1.44
C LYS A 47 4.28 12.39 -1.16
N ARG A 48 4.87 12.22 0.02
CA ARG A 48 5.40 10.94 0.45
C ARG A 48 4.31 9.86 0.34
N LEU A 49 4.65 8.71 -0.25
CA LEU A 49 3.68 7.67 -0.59
C LEU A 49 3.97 6.42 0.22
N TYR A 50 2.94 5.92 0.90
CA TYR A 50 2.97 4.69 1.67
C TYR A 50 1.98 3.70 1.07
N VAL A 51 2.40 2.46 0.85
CA VAL A 51 1.56 1.41 0.30
C VAL A 51 1.49 0.25 1.27
N PHE A 52 0.28 -0.19 1.57
CA PHE A 52 -0.01 -1.19 2.59
C PHE A 52 -0.66 -2.43 1.98
N SER A 53 -0.35 -3.59 2.54
CA SER A 53 -1.01 -4.86 2.22
C SER A 53 -1.27 -5.62 3.51
N SER A 54 -2.55 -5.83 3.83
CA SER A 54 -3.00 -6.47 5.06
C SER A 54 -2.65 -7.96 5.15
N HIS A 55 -2.59 -8.65 4.01
CA HIS A 55 -2.22 -10.06 3.90
C HIS A 55 -1.84 -10.43 2.45
N SER A 56 -1.46 -11.69 2.21
CA SER A 56 -0.87 -12.19 0.96
C SER A 56 -1.85 -12.56 -0.17
N HIS A 57 -3.16 -12.59 0.09
CA HIS A 57 -4.13 -12.95 -0.95
C HIS A 57 -4.12 -11.96 -2.13
N LYS A 58 -4.34 -12.49 -3.34
CA LYS A 58 -4.16 -11.74 -4.61
C LYS A 58 -5.10 -10.54 -4.78
N ASP A 59 -6.23 -10.55 -4.11
CA ASP A 59 -7.23 -9.47 -4.08
C ASP A 59 -6.94 -8.39 -3.01
N HIS A 60 -5.82 -8.56 -2.28
CA HIS A 60 -5.27 -7.59 -1.32
C HIS A 60 -3.80 -7.22 -1.62
N PHE A 61 -3.03 -8.13 -2.22
CA PHE A 61 -1.64 -7.94 -2.60
C PHE A 61 -1.41 -8.17 -4.10
N ASN A 62 -0.75 -7.22 -4.76
CA ASN A 62 -0.24 -7.37 -6.12
C ASN A 62 1.25 -7.01 -6.15
N PRO A 63 2.18 -7.94 -6.44
CA PRO A 63 3.62 -7.64 -6.44
C PRO A 63 4.03 -6.60 -7.50
N GLU A 64 3.22 -6.37 -8.54
CA GLU A 64 3.48 -5.31 -9.53
C GLU A 64 3.49 -3.91 -8.91
N ILE A 65 2.92 -3.71 -7.72
CA ILE A 65 2.99 -2.41 -7.01
C ILE A 65 4.43 -2.04 -6.67
N LEU A 66 5.33 -3.01 -6.51
CA LEU A 66 6.74 -2.76 -6.18
C LEU A 66 7.49 -2.06 -7.32
N GLU A 67 7.06 -2.29 -8.56
CA GLU A 67 7.60 -1.63 -9.75
C GLU A 67 7.36 -0.11 -9.73
N TRP A 68 6.40 0.38 -8.94
CA TRP A 68 6.15 1.81 -8.79
C TRP A 68 7.35 2.56 -8.24
N LYS A 69 8.25 1.89 -7.51
CA LYS A 69 9.49 2.47 -7.00
C LYS A 69 10.42 2.96 -8.12
N LYS A 70 10.29 2.40 -9.33
CA LYS A 70 11.02 2.87 -10.53
C LYS A 70 10.58 4.27 -10.98
N LYS A 71 9.29 4.59 -10.79
CA LYS A 71 8.72 5.92 -11.09
C LYS A 71 8.77 6.86 -9.88
N TYR A 72 8.63 6.31 -8.68
CA TYR A 72 8.53 7.03 -7.41
C TYR A 72 9.46 6.38 -6.35
N PRO A 73 10.77 6.71 -6.35
CA PRO A 73 11.76 6.03 -5.51
C PRO A 73 11.51 6.12 -4.00
N GLU A 74 10.83 7.19 -3.55
CA GLU A 74 10.55 7.49 -2.13
C GLU A 74 9.34 6.73 -1.56
N ILE A 75 8.76 5.76 -2.31
CA ILE A 75 7.68 4.93 -1.77
C ILE A 75 8.18 4.09 -0.60
N THR A 76 7.39 4.05 0.47
CA THR A 76 7.55 3.10 1.58
C THR A 76 6.46 2.04 1.50
N TYR A 77 6.85 0.77 1.42
CA TYR A 77 5.93 -0.38 1.44
C TYR A 77 5.86 -0.97 2.85
N LEU A 78 4.66 -1.15 3.37
CA LEU A 78 4.37 -1.66 4.71
C LEU A 78 3.41 -2.85 4.61
N PHE A 79 3.94 -4.05 4.65
CA PHE A 79 3.17 -5.26 4.41
C PHE A 79 3.07 -6.13 5.67
N SER A 80 2.05 -6.96 5.73
CA SER A 80 1.98 -8.03 6.72
C SER A 80 3.09 -9.08 6.50
N ARG A 81 3.58 -9.70 7.58
CA ARG A 81 4.63 -10.74 7.52
C ARG A 81 4.26 -11.92 6.62
N ASP A 82 2.99 -12.32 6.54
CA ASP A 82 2.54 -13.42 5.68
C ASP A 82 2.79 -13.15 4.19
N VAL A 83 2.86 -11.88 3.76
CA VAL A 83 3.28 -11.52 2.40
C VAL A 83 4.73 -11.96 2.14
N LEU A 84 5.63 -11.81 3.12
CA LEU A 84 7.02 -12.28 3.02
C LEU A 84 7.11 -13.81 3.07
N GLU A 85 6.26 -14.46 3.87
CA GLU A 85 6.26 -15.91 4.00
C GLU A 85 5.89 -16.59 2.67
N GLU A 86 4.92 -16.03 1.94
CA GLU A 86 4.51 -16.51 0.62
C GLU A 86 5.45 -16.03 -0.52
N ASN A 87 6.22 -14.95 -0.30
CA ASN A 87 7.10 -14.35 -1.31
C ASN A 87 8.48 -13.99 -0.72
N PRO A 88 9.33 -14.98 -0.35
CA PRO A 88 10.60 -14.74 0.36
C PRO A 88 11.60 -13.86 -0.38
N GLU A 89 11.49 -13.76 -1.70
CA GLU A 89 12.32 -12.91 -2.56
C GLU A 89 12.10 -11.41 -2.32
N LEU A 90 10.97 -11.01 -1.74
CA LEU A 90 10.59 -9.61 -1.51
C LEU A 90 11.18 -9.01 -0.23
N LYS A 91 12.06 -9.75 0.47
CA LYS A 91 12.58 -9.38 1.79
C LYS A 91 13.16 -7.97 1.88
N GLU A 92 13.77 -7.49 0.81
CA GLU A 92 14.43 -6.17 0.76
C GLU A 92 13.56 -5.08 0.09
N ASP A 93 12.36 -5.44 -0.40
CA ASP A 93 11.47 -4.54 -1.14
C ASP A 93 10.49 -3.78 -0.24
N ALA A 94 10.17 -4.33 0.94
CA ALA A 94 9.20 -3.77 1.87
C ALA A 94 9.59 -3.93 3.34
N ILE A 95 8.92 -3.16 4.20
CA ILE A 95 8.95 -3.36 5.65
C ILE A 95 7.80 -4.29 6.00
N PHE A 96 8.11 -5.40 6.66
CA PHE A 96 7.13 -6.42 7.02
C PHE A 96 6.82 -6.35 8.52
N LEU A 97 5.54 -6.24 8.85
CA LEU A 97 5.04 -6.09 10.22
C LEU A 97 4.26 -7.32 10.67
N GLU A 98 4.44 -7.68 11.93
CA GLU A 98 3.65 -8.66 12.66
C GLU A 98 2.68 -7.97 13.64
N LYS A 99 1.69 -8.72 14.13
CA LYS A 99 0.74 -8.23 15.13
C LYS A 99 1.47 -7.64 16.34
N GLY A 100 1.18 -6.38 16.65
CA GLY A 100 1.73 -5.64 17.78
C GLY A 100 2.99 -4.84 17.43
N GLU A 101 3.55 -5.01 16.23
CA GLU A 101 4.67 -4.21 15.76
C GLU A 101 4.22 -2.81 15.31
N HIS A 102 5.21 -1.93 15.21
CA HIS A 102 5.03 -0.53 14.92
C HIS A 102 6.02 -0.08 13.86
N PHE A 103 5.54 0.75 12.94
CA PHE A 103 6.38 1.53 12.06
C PHE A 103 6.19 3.02 12.41
N SER A 104 7.28 3.78 12.38
CA SER A 104 7.20 5.23 12.49
C SER A 104 8.35 5.90 11.78
N ASP A 105 8.06 6.99 11.10
CA ASP A 105 9.03 7.96 10.63
C ASP A 105 8.58 9.38 11.03
N ASP A 106 9.20 10.40 10.44
CA ASP A 106 8.93 11.81 10.65
C ASP A 106 7.54 12.27 10.15
N THR A 107 6.86 11.46 9.34
CA THR A 107 5.60 11.79 8.66
C THR A 107 4.43 10.92 9.14
N LEU A 108 4.67 9.64 9.44
CA LEU A 108 3.62 8.65 9.70
C LEU A 108 4.00 7.72 10.86
N SER A 109 3.00 7.37 11.68
CA SER A 109 3.10 6.28 12.67
C SER A 109 1.99 5.27 12.41
N VAL A 110 2.35 3.99 12.35
CA VAL A 110 1.50 2.85 12.03
C VAL A 110 1.63 1.81 13.14
N LYS A 111 0.52 1.20 13.53
CA LYS A 111 0.49 0.07 14.45
C LYS A 111 -0.17 -1.12 13.76
N ALA A 112 0.51 -2.26 13.75
CA ALA A 112 -0.08 -3.51 13.28
C ALA A 112 -0.93 -4.14 14.38
N PHE A 113 -2.21 -4.39 14.10
CA PHE A 113 -3.14 -5.09 14.95
C PHE A 113 -3.42 -6.49 14.42
N GLY A 114 -4.12 -7.31 15.22
CA GLY A 114 -4.54 -8.64 14.76
C GLY A 114 -5.66 -8.56 13.73
N SER A 115 -5.67 -9.50 12.80
CA SER A 115 -6.80 -9.77 11.90
C SER A 115 -7.64 -10.93 12.44
N THR A 116 -8.94 -10.95 12.12
CA THR A 116 -9.78 -12.16 12.27
C THR A 116 -9.75 -13.06 11.04
N ASP A 117 -9.12 -12.58 9.96
CA ASP A 117 -8.82 -13.31 8.74
C ASP A 117 -7.32 -13.68 8.74
N LEU A 118 -6.60 -13.46 7.64
CA LEU A 118 -5.14 -13.60 7.55
C LEU A 118 -4.41 -12.27 7.80
N GLY A 119 -3.11 -12.37 8.02
CA GLY A 119 -2.20 -11.24 8.19
C GLY A 119 -2.51 -10.33 9.38
N ILE A 120 -2.50 -9.02 9.13
CA ILE A 120 -2.69 -7.96 10.14
C ILE A 120 -3.72 -6.92 9.69
N SER A 121 -4.14 -6.06 10.62
CA SER A 121 -4.81 -4.79 10.32
C SER A 121 -3.90 -3.61 10.71
N PHE A 122 -4.14 -2.44 10.11
CA PHE A 122 -3.34 -1.21 10.34
C PHE A 122 -4.15 -0.14 11.08
#